data_AF-Q97JT7-F1
#
_entry.id   AF-Q97JT7-F1
#
_cell.length_a   1.000
_cell.length_b   1.000
_cell.length_c   1.000
_cell.angle_alpha   90.00
_cell.angle_beta   90.00
_cell.angle_gamma   90.00
#
_symmetry.space_group_name_H-M   'P 1'
#
loop_
_entity.id
_entity.type
_entity.pdbx_description
1 polymer ?
#
loop_
_entity_poly.entity_id
_entity_poly.type
_entity_poly.pdbx_seq_one_letter_code
_entity_poly.pdbx_strand_id
1 'polypeptide(L)'
;MCDCIEQIQNKIKNNFSKRHPESNTKEAKLQNLYFDTEDHWVVKPYMPLKVEYESKTKKGTIQNKHEIVNMQVRYCPFCGKSYKEKGECK
;
A
#
# COMPACT_ATOMS: atom_id res chain seq x y z
N MET A 1 -16.18 14.95 -9.31
CA MET A 1 -14.89 14.79 -8.62
C MET A 1 -14.67 13.29 -8.44
N CYS A 2 -13.47 12.73 -8.69
CA CYS A 2 -13.29 11.27 -8.53
C CYS A 2 -12.96 10.90 -7.08
N ASP A 3 -13.65 9.90 -6.53
CA ASP A 3 -13.35 9.30 -5.21
C ASP A 3 -12.44 8.06 -5.33
N CYS A 4 -11.58 8.08 -6.36
CA CYS A 4 -10.72 6.97 -6.76
C CYS A 4 -9.86 6.44 -5.60
N ILE A 5 -9.32 7.34 -4.77
CA ILE A 5 -8.43 6.99 -3.64
C ILE A 5 -9.20 6.24 -2.55
N GLU A 6 -10.39 6.74 -2.19
CA GLU A 6 -11.22 6.14 -1.15
C GLU A 6 -11.71 4.74 -1.56
N GLN A 7 -12.09 4.58 -2.84
CA GLN A 7 -12.46 3.27 -3.38
C GLN A 7 -11.32 2.25 -3.28
N ILE A 8 -10.07 2.67 -3.57
CA ILE A 8 -8.90 1.80 -3.45
C ILE A 8 -8.64 1.44 -1.98
N GLN A 9 -8.68 2.41 -1.07
CA GLN A 9 -8.50 2.18 0.37
C GLN A 9 -9.54 1.22 0.94
N ASN A 10 -10.81 1.40 0.59
CA ASN A 10 -11.90 0.51 1.00
C ASN A 10 -11.74 -0.91 0.44
N LYS A 11 -11.34 -1.03 -0.83
CA LYS A 11 -11.06 -2.34 -1.45
C LYS A 11 -9.92 -3.07 -0.77
N ILE A 12 -8.85 -2.34 -0.40
CA ILE A 12 -7.71 -2.89 0.34
C ILE A 12 -8.15 -3.34 1.73
N LYS A 13 -8.85 -2.49 2.49
CA LYS A 13 -9.36 -2.82 3.82
C LYS A 13 -10.20 -4.09 3.79
N ASN A 14 -11.16 -4.17 2.87
CA ASN A 14 -12.03 -5.35 2.71
C ASN A 14 -11.26 -6.63 2.35
N ASN A 15 -10.28 -6.54 1.47
CA ASN A 15 -9.46 -7.70 1.09
C ASN A 15 -8.52 -8.14 2.22
N PHE A 16 -7.97 -7.19 2.99
CA PHE A 16 -7.14 -7.50 4.14
C PHE A 16 -7.94 -8.22 5.22
N SER A 17 -9.13 -7.73 5.57
CA SER A 17 -10.01 -8.40 6.54
C SER A 17 -10.43 -9.81 6.10
N LYS A 18 -10.62 -10.05 4.79
CA LYS A 18 -10.90 -11.40 4.26
C LYS A 18 -9.73 -12.37 4.39
N ARG A 19 -8.49 -11.87 4.27
CA ARG A 19 -7.27 -12.69 4.38
C ARG A 19 -6.86 -12.95 5.83
N HIS A 20 -7.21 -12.04 6.72
CA HIS A 20 -6.89 -12.10 8.15
C HIS A 20 -8.16 -11.97 9.00
N PRO A 21 -9.09 -12.94 8.96
CA PRO A 21 -10.34 -12.90 9.72
C PRO A 21 -10.12 -12.85 11.24
N GLU A 22 -8.96 -13.29 11.72
CA GLU A 22 -8.52 -13.19 13.11
C GLU A 22 -8.13 -11.77 13.55
N SER A 23 -8.01 -10.85 12.60
CA SER A 23 -7.62 -9.46 12.81
C SER A 23 -8.79 -8.51 12.52
N ASN A 24 -8.93 -7.48 13.34
CA ASN A 24 -9.91 -6.42 13.09
C ASN A 24 -9.22 -5.26 12.39
N THR A 25 -9.43 -5.11 11.08
CA THR A 25 -8.82 -4.05 10.29
C THR A 25 -9.51 -2.72 10.56
N LYS A 26 -8.78 -1.77 11.16
CA LYS A 26 -9.30 -0.44 11.46
C LYS A 26 -9.26 0.45 10.25
N GLU A 27 -8.10 0.50 9.60
CA GLU A 27 -7.84 1.51 8.58
C GLU A 27 -6.82 1.03 7.55
N ALA A 28 -6.98 1.47 6.30
CA ALA A 28 -6.00 1.32 5.25
C ALA A 28 -5.79 2.69 4.60
N LYS A 29 -4.57 3.24 4.70
CA LYS A 29 -4.21 4.56 4.20
C LYS A 29 -3.08 4.46 3.19
N LEU A 30 -3.33 5.01 2.02
CA LEU A 30 -2.29 5.32 1.04
C LEU A 30 -1.57 6.59 1.50
N GLN A 31 -0.25 6.54 1.55
CA GLN A 31 0.58 7.68 1.91
C GLN A 31 1.01 8.45 0.65
N ASN A 32 1.91 9.42 0.81
CA ASN A 32 2.43 10.21 -0.29
C ASN A 32 3.17 9.33 -1.32
N LEU A 33 3.38 9.88 -2.51
CA LEU A 33 4.26 9.28 -3.51
C LEU A 33 5.72 9.51 -3.11
N TYR A 34 6.50 8.44 -3.06
CA TYR A 34 7.93 8.46 -2.80
C TYR A 34 8.68 7.96 -4.04
N PHE A 35 9.93 8.36 -4.15
CA PHE A 35 10.84 7.96 -5.21
C PHE A 35 12.05 7.31 -4.56
N ASP A 36 12.26 6.03 -4.82
CA ASP A 36 13.48 5.35 -4.42
C ASP A 36 14.53 5.46 -5.53
N THR A 37 15.79 5.61 -5.14
CA THR A 37 16.94 5.58 -6.05
C THR A 37 17.81 4.40 -5.65
N GLU A 38 17.62 3.27 -6.30
CA GLU A 38 18.54 2.14 -6.18
C GLU A 38 19.86 2.45 -6.93
N ASP A 39 20.92 1.66 -6.66
CA ASP A 39 22.35 1.83 -7.04
C ASP A 39 22.67 2.15 -8.53
N HIS A 40 21.67 2.25 -9.41
CA HIS A 40 21.82 2.39 -10.86
C HIS A 40 21.05 3.57 -11.48
N TRP A 41 20.80 4.66 -10.75
CA TRP A 41 20.10 5.86 -11.26
C TRP A 41 18.66 5.58 -11.74
N VAL A 42 18.08 4.44 -11.34
CA VAL A 42 16.71 4.10 -11.66
C VAL A 42 15.82 4.64 -10.54
N VAL A 43 15.03 5.65 -10.88
CA VAL A 43 14.03 6.21 -9.98
C VAL A 43 12.79 5.30 -9.99
N LYS A 44 12.52 4.63 -8.87
CA LYS A 44 11.34 3.78 -8.69
C LYS A 44 10.29 4.50 -7.84
N PRO A 45 9.21 5.02 -8.45
CA PRO A 45 8.11 5.56 -7.67
C PRO A 45 7.35 4.45 -6.94
N TYR A 46 7.08 4.68 -5.66
CA TYR A 46 6.23 3.82 -4.85
C TYR A 46 5.37 4.66 -3.92
N MET A 47 4.25 4.10 -3.52
CA MET A 47 3.34 4.70 -2.56
C MET A 47 3.15 3.73 -1.40
N PRO A 48 3.61 4.07 -0.18
CA PRO A 48 3.39 3.24 0.98
C PRO A 48 1.90 3.12 1.28
N LEU A 49 1.49 1.91 1.59
CA LEU A 49 0.18 1.57 2.10
C LEU A 49 0.34 1.16 3.56
N LYS A 50 -0.22 1.96 4.47
CA LYS A 50 -0.27 1.63 5.89
C LYS A 50 -1.61 0.98 6.22
N VAL A 51 -1.58 -0.24 6.74
CA VAL A 51 -2.76 -0.95 7.24
C VAL A 51 -2.67 -1.04 8.76
N GLU A 52 -3.67 -0.51 9.45
CA GLU A 52 -3.77 -0.59 10.91
C GLU A 52 -4.81 -1.64 11.30
N TYR A 53 -4.43 -2.58 12.16
CA TYR A 53 -5.29 -3.68 12.57
C TYR A 53 -5.05 -4.08 14.03
N GLU A 54 -6.10 -4.58 14.67
CA GLU A 54 -5.99 -5.22 15.97
C GLU A 54 -5.79 -6.72 15.81
N SER A 55 -4.87 -7.28 16.60
CA SER A 55 -4.69 -8.73 16.69
C SER A 55 -4.75 -9.18 18.15
N LYS A 56 -5.38 -10.33 18.39
CA LYS A 56 -5.37 -10.96 19.72
C LYS A 56 -4.07 -11.73 19.90
N THR A 57 -3.39 -11.46 21.02
CA THR A 57 -2.24 -12.27 21.46
C THR A 57 -2.72 -13.60 22.03
N LYS A 58 -1.84 -14.61 22.09
CA LYS A 58 -2.13 -15.91 22.71
C LYS A 58 -2.62 -15.81 24.16
N LYS A 59 -2.32 -14.70 24.85
CA LYS A 59 -2.74 -14.40 26.24
C LYS A 59 -4.07 -13.65 26.33
N GLY A 60 -4.77 -13.42 25.21
CA GLY A 60 -6.07 -12.75 25.16
C GLY A 60 -6.03 -11.23 25.08
N THR A 61 -4.85 -10.60 25.24
CA THR A 61 -4.69 -9.14 25.10
C THR A 61 -4.83 -8.70 23.65
N ILE A 62 -5.60 -7.63 23.41
CA ILE A 62 -5.72 -6.98 22.11
C ILE A 62 -4.53 -6.05 21.91
N GLN A 63 -3.80 -6.20 20.80
CA GLN A 63 -2.70 -5.32 20.42
C GLN A 63 -2.98 -4.64 19.09
N ASN A 64 -2.78 -3.32 19.03
CA ASN A 64 -2.77 -2.55 17.80
C ASN A 64 -1.46 -2.81 17.06
N LYS A 65 -1.55 -3.21 15.80
CA LYS A 65 -0.44 -3.41 14.89
C LYS A 65 -0.63 -2.54 13.65
N HIS A 66 0.47 -2.25 12.99
CA HIS A 66 0.45 -1.65 11.67
C HIS A 66 1.43 -2.39 10.76
N GLU A 67 1.07 -2.50 9.50
CA GLU A 67 1.92 -3.01 8.43
C GLU A 67 2.06 -1.94 7.36
N ILE A 68 3.28 -1.74 6.87
CA ILE A 68 3.57 -0.81 5.77
C ILE A 68 4.05 -1.64 4.60
N VAL A 69 3.31 -1.56 3.49
CA VAL A 69 3.64 -2.26 2.24
C VAL A 69 3.84 -1.22 1.14
N ASN A 70 4.93 -1.33 0.38
CA ASN A 70 5.20 -0.41 -0.72
C ASN A 70 4.42 -0.85 -1.96
N MET A 71 3.49 0.00 -2.43
CA MET A 71 2.79 -0.21 -3.68
C MET A 71 3.55 0.47 -4.82
N GLN A 72 4.14 -0.31 -5.72
CA GLN A 72 4.76 0.23 -6.92
C GLN A 72 3.69 0.73 -7.88
N VAL A 73 3.94 1.90 -8.48
CA VAL A 73 3.05 2.44 -9.52
C VAL A 73 3.29 1.72 -10.84
N ARG A 74 2.22 1.44 -11.58
CA ARG A 74 2.31 0.80 -12.90
C ARG A 74 2.63 1.77 -14.02
N TYR A 75 2.39 3.05 -13.79
CA TYR A 75 2.56 4.12 -14.77
C TYR A 75 3.41 5.24 -14.18
N CYS A 76 4.23 5.85 -15.03
CA CYS A 76 5.04 7.00 -14.69
C CYS A 76 4.14 8.18 -14.33
N PRO A 77 4.27 8.77 -13.13
CA PRO A 77 3.45 9.89 -12.69
C PRO A 77 3.71 11.17 -13.50
N PHE A 78 4.83 11.25 -14.23
CA PHE A 78 5.22 12.42 -15.03
C PHE A 78 4.74 12.35 -16.48
N CYS A 79 4.92 11.21 -17.15
CA CYS A 79 4.62 11.07 -18.57
C CYS A 79 3.46 10.09 -18.89
N GLY A 80 2.91 9.41 -17.88
CA GLY A 80 1.78 8.50 -18.02
C GLY A 80 2.07 7.17 -18.73
N LYS A 81 3.31 6.91 -19.16
CA LYS A 81 3.70 5.64 -19.78
C LYS A 81 3.82 4.53 -18.74
N SER A 82 3.51 3.30 -19.13
CA SER A 82 3.63 2.13 -18.24
C SER A 82 5.10 1.81 -17.96
N TYR A 83 5.42 1.50 -16.70
CA TYR A 83 6.68 0.84 -16.35
C TYR A 83 6.65 -0.61 -16.83
N LYS A 84 7.75 -1.10 -17.42
CA LYS A 84 7.96 -2.56 -17.58
C LYS A 84 8.21 -3.19 -16.22
N GLU A 85 8.14 -4.52 -16.11
CA GLU A 85 8.40 -5.29 -14.87
C GLU A 85 9.72 -4.95 -14.14
N LYS A 86 10.64 -4.21 -14.78
CA LYS A 86 11.92 -3.74 -14.23
C LYS A 86 11.98 -2.25 -13.84
N GLY A 87 10.87 -1.51 -13.84
CA GLY A 87 10.85 -0.10 -13.41
C GLY A 87 11.43 0.90 -14.43
N GLU A 88 11.61 0.49 -15.69
CA GLU A 88 12.09 1.36 -16.76
C GLU A 88 10.92 2.10 -17.43
N CYS A 89 11.03 3.42 -17.54
CA CYS A 89 10.08 4.29 -18.25
C CYS A 89 10.50 4.41 -19.73
N LYS A 90 9.55 4.25 -20.67
CA LYS A 90 9.77 4.52 -22.11
C LYS A 90 9.68 6.01 -22.44
#